data_AF-A0A8D8CXX3-F1
#
_entry.id   AF-A0A8D8CXX3-F1
#
_cell.length_a   1.000
_cell.length_b   1.000
_cell.length_c   1.000
_cell.angle_alpha   90.00
_cell.angle_beta   90.00
_cell.angle_gamma   90.00
#
_symmetry.space_group_name_H-M   'P 1'
#
loop_
_entity.id
_entity.type
_entity.pdbx_description
1 polymer ?
#
loop_
_entity_poly.entity_id
_entity_poly.type
_entity_poly.pdbx_seq_one_letter_code
_entity_poly.pdbx_strand_id
1 'polypeptide(L)'
;YGLNDLGTWTDLNSAPFSTVLYAIQGIRYVLPIENDMRHPQNFLGFRGVVVQAIALLTVLYNVTGFFGYLRYGDDVKATVTLNLPTENGVAESTRLLAGLAVLFSMGLCFYVPMDIIWRWLENRIPPAKRNITQISMRFGILLVLTAITMGVPDLVPFVGFAGSFCSGNLVVLIPVVLDLVFRWPTQDFGRFRWILVTDCVLAGFGAFLLVTGTYASVRNIVAIYQ
;
A
#
# COMPACT_ATOMS: atom_id res chain seq x y z
N TYR A 1 -11.42 25.43 14.62
CA TYR A 1 -12.12 24.56 15.57
C TYR A 1 -11.05 23.83 16.39
N GLY A 2 -10.40 24.44 17.38
CA GLY A 2 -10.93 24.63 18.73
C GLY A 2 -10.73 23.39 19.62
N LEU A 3 -9.49 22.91 19.82
CA LEU A 3 -8.92 22.09 20.92
C LEU A 3 -9.74 20.92 21.55
N ASN A 4 -10.92 20.60 21.05
CA ASN A 4 -11.81 19.54 21.51
C ASN A 4 -11.76 18.30 20.61
N ASP A 5 -11.12 18.39 19.42
CA ASP A 5 -10.88 17.25 18.50
C ASP A 5 -9.60 16.46 18.83
N LEU A 6 -9.12 16.55 20.07
CA LEU A 6 -8.24 15.52 20.64
C LEU A 6 -8.97 14.17 20.78
N GLY A 7 -10.30 14.14 20.61
CA GLY A 7 -11.13 12.93 20.59
C GLY A 7 -10.85 11.99 19.40
N THR A 8 -10.32 12.51 18.28
CA THR A 8 -10.05 11.72 17.06
C THR A 8 -8.89 10.72 17.24
N TRP A 9 -8.03 10.94 18.24
CA TRP A 9 -6.95 10.02 18.63
C TRP A 9 -7.39 9.01 19.69
N THR A 10 -8.48 9.26 20.42
CA THR A 10 -9.00 8.35 21.47
C THR A 10 -9.95 7.29 20.92
N ASP A 11 -10.57 7.52 19.77
CA ASP A 11 -11.30 6.48 19.05
C ASP A 11 -10.31 5.55 18.34
N LEU A 12 -10.00 4.41 18.98
CA LEU A 12 -9.18 3.34 18.39
C LEU A 12 -9.69 2.92 17.00
N ASN A 13 -10.98 3.15 16.72
CA ASN A 13 -11.66 2.86 15.47
C ASN A 13 -11.41 3.89 14.34
N SER A 14 -10.98 5.12 14.64
CA SER A 14 -10.67 6.16 13.64
C SER A 14 -9.18 6.31 13.37
N ALA A 15 -8.33 5.61 14.11
CA ALA A 15 -6.89 5.69 13.93
C ALA A 15 -6.46 5.13 12.55
N PRO A 16 -5.66 5.88 11.76
CA PRO A 16 -5.33 5.54 10.38
C PRO A 16 -4.23 4.46 10.25
N PHE A 17 -4.26 3.43 11.11
CA PHE A 17 -3.26 2.35 11.13
C PHE A 17 -3.14 1.67 9.76
N SER A 18 -4.27 1.37 9.12
CA SER A 18 -4.31 0.75 7.79
C SER A 18 -3.72 1.64 6.70
N THR A 19 -3.92 2.95 6.79
CA THR A 19 -3.37 3.92 5.83
C THR A 19 -1.85 4.04 5.98
N VAL A 20 -1.35 4.06 7.21
CA VAL A 20 0.11 4.07 7.47
C VAL A 20 0.76 2.77 6.98
N LEU A 21 0.13 1.62 7.26
CA LEU A 21 0.61 0.33 6.77
C LEU A 21 0.61 0.27 5.24
N TYR A 22 -0.45 0.77 4.60
CA TYR A 22 -0.50 0.88 3.15
C TYR A 22 0.61 1.75 2.58
N ALA A 23 0.90 2.89 3.22
CA ALA A 23 1.93 3.82 2.74
C ALA A 23 3.34 3.20 2.78
N ILE A 24 3.65 2.43 3.82
CA ILE A 24 4.98 1.81 4.00
C ILE A 24 5.09 0.47 3.25
N GLN A 25 3.97 -0.06 2.73
CA GLN A 25 3.93 -1.36 2.05
C GLN A 25 4.71 -1.35 0.73
N GLY A 26 5.79 -2.12 0.67
CA GLY A 26 6.62 -2.31 -0.53
C GLY A 26 6.65 -3.74 -1.11
N ILE A 27 5.83 -4.67 -0.60
CA ILE A 27 5.98 -6.12 -0.88
C ILE A 27 5.97 -6.48 -2.37
N ARG A 28 5.25 -5.72 -3.20
CA ARG A 28 5.14 -5.94 -4.65
C ARG A 28 6.48 -5.81 -5.38
N TYR A 29 7.39 -5.02 -4.82
CA TYR A 29 8.70 -4.74 -5.41
C TYR A 29 9.82 -5.55 -4.77
N VAL A 30 9.57 -6.14 -3.60
CA VAL A 30 10.58 -6.88 -2.83
C VAL A 30 11.20 -8.01 -3.66
N LEU A 31 10.37 -8.90 -4.22
CA LEU A 31 10.88 -10.07 -4.95
C LEU A 31 11.61 -9.70 -6.26
N PRO A 32 11.08 -8.81 -7.13
CA PRO A 32 11.81 -8.38 -8.32
C PRO A 32 13.14 -7.69 -7.98
N ILE A 33 13.14 -6.81 -6.98
CA ILE A 33 14.36 -6.09 -6.57
C ILE A 33 15.39 -7.08 -6.01
N GLU A 34 14.97 -8.02 -5.15
CA GLU A 34 15.86 -9.04 -4.60
C GLU A 34 16.46 -9.91 -5.71
N ASN A 35 15.67 -10.29 -6.71
CA ASN A 35 16.13 -11.09 -7.86
C ASN A 35 17.17 -10.34 -8.72
N ASP A 36 17.05 -9.02 -8.85
CA ASP A 36 17.94 -8.21 -9.68
C ASP A 36 19.19 -7.72 -8.93
N MET A 37 19.31 -8.01 -7.63
CA MET A 37 20.47 -7.62 -6.83
C MET A 37 21.69 -8.50 -7.06
N ARG A 38 22.87 -7.88 -7.15
CA ARG A 38 24.16 -8.57 -7.24
C ARG A 38 24.44 -9.49 -6.05
N HIS A 39 23.94 -9.13 -4.85
CA HIS A 39 24.11 -9.88 -3.61
C HIS A 39 22.77 -9.96 -2.85
N PRO A 40 21.87 -10.91 -3.19
CA PRO A 40 20.53 -11.01 -2.59
C PRO A 40 20.57 -11.33 -1.09
N GLN A 41 21.61 -12.00 -0.61
CA GLN A 41 21.78 -12.36 0.81
C GLN A 41 21.83 -11.14 1.76
N ASN A 42 22.20 -9.96 1.23
CA ASN A 42 22.27 -8.73 2.02
C ASN A 42 20.94 -7.96 2.04
N PHE A 43 19.86 -8.49 1.45
CA PHE A 43 18.59 -7.77 1.31
C PHE A 43 17.88 -7.57 2.66
N LEU A 44 17.81 -8.61 3.49
CA LEU A 44 17.07 -8.64 4.77
C LEU A 44 17.92 -8.39 6.03
N GLY A 45 19.24 -8.19 5.89
CA GLY A 45 20.13 -7.99 7.03
C GLY A 45 19.81 -6.71 7.85
N PHE A 46 20.41 -6.55 9.03
CA PHE A 46 20.24 -5.35 9.88
C PHE A 46 20.67 -4.05 9.18
N ARG A 47 21.67 -4.14 8.28
CA ARG A 47 22.07 -3.08 7.34
C ARG A 47 21.60 -3.36 5.91
N GLY A 48 20.53 -4.12 5.78
CA GLY A 48 19.97 -4.52 4.50
C GLY A 48 19.30 -3.36 3.79
N VAL A 49 19.22 -3.49 2.46
CA VAL A 49 18.63 -2.47 1.59
C VAL A 49 17.19 -2.16 2.00
N VAL A 50 16.43 -3.18 2.45
CA VAL A 50 15.04 -3.00 2.88
C VAL A 50 14.92 -2.14 4.13
N VAL A 51 15.74 -2.41 5.16
CA VAL A 51 15.69 -1.66 6.42
C VAL A 51 16.05 -0.20 6.19
N GLN A 52 17.07 0.06 5.36
CA GLN A 52 17.47 1.43 4.99
C GLN A 52 16.39 2.14 4.15
N ALA A 53 15.76 1.43 3.21
CA ALA A 53 14.68 1.98 2.39
C ALA A 53 13.46 2.34 3.23
N ILE A 54 13.02 1.45 4.13
CA ILE A 54 11.88 1.71 5.02
C ILE A 54 12.20 2.85 6.00
N ALA A 55 13.42 2.90 6.54
CA ALA A 55 13.84 4.00 7.42
C ALA A 55 13.81 5.35 6.69
N LEU A 56 14.36 5.42 5.47
CA LEU A 56 14.33 6.63 4.64
C LEU A 56 12.90 7.05 4.29
N LEU A 57 12.05 6.11 3.86
CA LEU A 57 10.64 6.37 3.58
C LEU A 57 9.91 6.91 4.80
N THR A 58 10.15 6.32 5.97
CA THR A 58 9.56 6.75 7.24
C THR A 58 9.95 8.18 7.55
N VAL A 59 11.24 8.54 7.42
CA VAL A 59 11.70 9.93 7.65
C VAL A 59 11.04 10.89 6.67
N LEU A 60 11.01 10.56 5.37
CA LEU A 60 10.41 11.41 4.35
C LEU A 60 8.90 11.63 4.57
N TYR A 61 8.16 10.59 4.94
CA TYR A 61 6.75 10.70 5.27
C TYR A 61 6.50 11.49 6.54
N ASN A 62 7.30 11.30 7.58
CA ASN A 62 7.17 12.09 8.81
C ASN A 62 7.45 13.57 8.56
N VAL A 63 8.52 13.90 7.83
CA VAL A 63 8.86 15.28 7.48
C VAL A 63 7.74 15.92 6.64
N THR A 64 7.29 15.25 5.58
CA THR A 64 6.25 15.77 4.69
C THR A 64 4.90 15.90 5.40
N GLY A 65 4.54 14.91 6.23
CA GLY A 65 3.32 14.91 7.01
C GLY A 65 3.32 16.01 8.08
N PHE A 66 4.44 16.17 8.80
CA PHE A 66 4.60 17.18 9.85
C PHE A 66 4.51 18.61 9.28
N PHE A 67 5.29 18.93 8.24
CA PHE A 67 5.23 20.25 7.62
C PHE A 67 3.91 20.50 6.87
N GLY A 68 3.32 19.46 6.28
CA GLY A 68 2.00 19.54 5.65
C GLY A 68 0.91 19.91 6.66
N TYR A 69 0.87 19.25 7.81
CA TYR A 69 -0.08 19.54 8.88
C TYR A 69 0.16 20.92 9.50
N LEU A 70 1.42 21.31 9.74
CA LEU A 70 1.74 22.65 10.26
C LEU A 70 1.25 23.79 9.36
N ARG A 71 1.23 23.59 8.03
CA ARG A 71 0.86 24.65 7.07
C ARG A 71 -0.64 24.79 6.86
N TYR A 72 -1.37 23.67 6.81
CA TYR A 72 -2.79 23.62 6.45
C TYR A 72 -3.70 23.34 7.65
N GLY A 73 -3.16 22.90 8.78
CA GLY A 73 -3.93 22.58 9.97
C GLY A 73 -5.02 21.54 9.67
N ASP A 74 -6.23 21.83 10.14
CA ASP A 74 -7.38 20.93 10.02
C ASP A 74 -8.04 20.96 8.63
N ASP A 75 -7.68 21.92 7.76
CA ASP A 75 -8.22 22.04 6.39
C ASP A 75 -7.45 21.17 5.36
N VAL A 76 -6.68 20.18 5.83
CA VAL A 76 -5.87 19.33 4.96
C VAL A 76 -6.77 18.38 4.15
N LYS A 77 -6.79 18.55 2.83
CA LYS A 77 -7.45 17.60 1.91
C LYS A 77 -6.72 16.26 1.83
N ALA A 78 -7.41 15.29 1.22
CA ALA A 78 -6.97 13.91 0.98
C ALA A 78 -5.53 13.76 0.42
N THR A 79 -5.07 14.71 -0.39
CA THR A 79 -3.69 14.77 -0.88
C THR A 79 -3.11 16.16 -0.64
N VAL A 80 -1.85 16.22 -0.21
CA VAL A 80 -1.14 17.48 0.07
C VAL A 80 -1.08 18.39 -1.17
N THR A 81 -1.01 17.78 -2.35
CA THR A 81 -0.97 18.50 -3.64
C THR A 81 -2.28 19.22 -3.97
N LEU A 82 -3.41 18.80 -3.40
CA LEU A 82 -4.71 19.46 -3.59
C LEU A 82 -4.91 20.67 -2.65
N ASN A 83 -4.04 20.83 -1.66
CA ASN A 83 -4.03 21.98 -0.74
C ASN A 83 -3.15 23.13 -1.26
N LEU A 84 -2.33 22.90 -2.29
CA LEU A 84 -1.46 23.92 -2.87
C LEU A 84 -2.28 25.06 -3.52
N PRO A 85 -1.96 26.33 -3.24
CA PRO A 85 -2.67 27.47 -3.82
C PRO A 85 -2.39 27.59 -5.33
N THR A 86 -3.43 27.82 -6.13
CA THR A 86 -3.33 27.87 -7.61
C THR A 86 -2.72 29.18 -8.12
N GLU A 87 -2.62 30.22 -7.30
CA GLU A 87 -2.21 31.56 -7.74
C GLU A 87 -0.68 31.74 -7.87
N ASN A 88 0.11 30.82 -7.31
CA ASN A 88 1.57 30.89 -7.33
C ASN A 88 2.15 29.93 -8.38
N GLY A 89 2.95 30.43 -9.33
CA GLY A 89 3.55 29.59 -10.38
C GLY A 89 4.41 28.43 -9.86
N VAL A 90 5.00 28.55 -8.66
CA VAL A 90 5.74 27.47 -7.99
C VAL A 90 4.81 26.35 -7.51
N ALA A 91 3.64 26.69 -7.00
CA ALA A 91 2.66 25.73 -6.51
C ALA A 91 1.99 24.97 -7.67
N GLU A 92 1.69 25.68 -8.76
CA GLU A 92 1.19 25.07 -10.01
C GLU A 92 2.21 24.08 -10.60
N SER A 93 3.48 24.48 -10.68
CA SER A 93 4.57 23.60 -11.13
C SER A 93 4.69 22.34 -10.28
N THR A 94 4.61 22.47 -8.94
CA THR A 94 4.66 21.32 -8.02
C THR A 94 3.49 20.36 -8.23
N ARG A 95 2.29 20.89 -8.50
CA ARG A 95 1.10 20.07 -8.80
C ARG A 95 1.27 19.29 -10.11
N LEU A 96 1.83 19.92 -11.14
CA LEU A 96 2.14 19.27 -12.42
C LEU A 96 3.21 18.18 -12.26
N LEU A 97 4.31 18.49 -11.56
CA LEU A 97 5.37 17.54 -11.25
C LEU A 97 4.84 16.33 -10.45
N ALA A 98 3.97 16.56 -9.47
CA ALA A 98 3.35 15.48 -8.71
C ALA A 98 2.44 14.60 -9.58
N GLY A 99 1.64 15.19 -10.47
CA GLY A 99 0.83 14.44 -11.44
C GLY A 99 1.69 13.58 -12.38
N LEU A 100 2.79 14.14 -12.86
CA LEU A 100 3.75 13.45 -13.72
C LEU A 100 4.49 12.32 -12.98
N ALA A 101 4.84 12.54 -11.71
CA ALA A 101 5.40 11.50 -10.84
C ALA A 101 4.42 10.34 -10.63
N VAL A 102 3.13 10.62 -10.41
CA VAL A 102 2.09 9.59 -10.31
C VAL A 102 1.93 8.85 -11.65
N LEU A 103 1.95 9.55 -12.78
CA LEU A 103 1.86 8.94 -14.11
C LEU A 103 3.00 7.93 -14.35
N PHE A 104 4.23 8.29 -14.04
CA PHE A 104 5.36 7.36 -14.14
C PHE A 104 5.28 6.22 -13.13
N SER A 105 4.83 6.51 -11.91
CA SER A 105 4.64 5.48 -10.88
C SER A 105 3.61 4.44 -11.30
N MET A 106 2.52 4.85 -11.97
CA MET A 106 1.51 3.92 -12.49
C MET A 106 2.12 2.92 -13.48
N GLY A 107 3.02 3.37 -14.37
CA GLY A 107 3.74 2.49 -15.29
C GLY A 107 4.52 1.39 -14.56
N LEU A 108 5.22 1.75 -13.49
CA LEU A 108 5.98 0.82 -12.65
C LEU A 108 5.09 -0.10 -11.83
N CYS A 109 4.00 0.42 -11.25
CA CYS A 109 3.05 -0.36 -10.45
C CYS A 109 2.37 -1.46 -11.27
N PHE A 110 2.04 -1.20 -12.55
CA PHE A 110 1.37 -2.16 -13.41
C PHE A 110 2.32 -3.14 -14.10
N TYR A 111 3.63 -2.95 -14.03
CA TYR A 111 4.61 -3.86 -14.64
C TYR A 111 4.51 -5.28 -14.07
N VAL A 112 4.55 -5.43 -12.74
CA VAL A 112 4.54 -6.74 -12.08
C VAL A 112 3.22 -7.50 -12.29
N PRO A 113 2.03 -6.91 -12.05
CA PRO A 113 0.76 -7.59 -12.35
C PRO A 113 0.62 -7.96 -13.83
N MET A 114 1.12 -7.10 -14.73
CA MET A 114 1.08 -7.36 -16.16
C MET A 114 1.94 -8.54 -16.56
N ASP A 115 3.17 -8.64 -16.03
CA ASP A 115 4.04 -9.79 -16.29
C ASP A 115 3.43 -11.09 -15.77
N ILE A 116 2.82 -11.07 -14.58
CA ILE A 116 2.15 -12.24 -14.01
C ILE A 116 1.00 -12.72 -14.90
N ILE A 117 0.07 -11.84 -15.27
CA ILE A 117 -1.08 -12.20 -16.12
C ILE A 117 -0.59 -12.63 -17.50
N TRP A 118 0.44 -11.97 -18.04
CA TRP A 118 1.03 -12.34 -19.32
C TRP A 118 1.58 -13.76 -19.31
N ARG A 119 2.34 -14.16 -18.28
CA ARG A 119 2.87 -15.53 -18.15
C ARG A 119 1.76 -16.60 -18.11
N TRP A 120 0.62 -16.28 -17.49
CA TRP A 120 -0.55 -17.16 -17.48
C TRP A 120 -1.21 -17.28 -18.86
N LEU A 121 -1.23 -16.17 -19.60
CA LEU A 121 -1.96 -16.06 -20.85
C LEU A 121 -1.13 -16.47 -22.08
N GLU A 122 0.19 -16.29 -22.03
CA GLU A 122 1.12 -16.57 -23.14
C GLU A 122 1.05 -18.03 -23.60
N ASN A 123 0.91 -18.96 -22.64
CA ASN A 123 0.83 -20.40 -22.93
C ASN A 123 -0.48 -20.80 -23.64
N ARG A 124 -1.49 -19.93 -23.65
CA ARG A 124 -2.79 -20.19 -24.29
C ARG A 124 -3.00 -19.43 -25.61
N ILE A 125 -2.05 -18.60 -26.04
CA ILE A 125 -2.26 -17.68 -27.17
C ILE A 125 -1.28 -17.94 -28.33
N PRO A 126 -1.80 -18.06 -29.57
CA PRO A 126 -0.97 -18.22 -30.75
C PRO A 126 -0.09 -16.98 -31.01
N PRO A 127 1.15 -17.16 -31.54
CA PRO A 127 2.14 -16.09 -31.67
C PRO A 127 1.64 -14.89 -32.50
N ALA A 128 0.78 -15.13 -33.49
CA ALA A 128 0.19 -14.08 -34.33
C ALA A 128 -0.71 -13.09 -33.57
N LYS A 129 -1.31 -13.48 -32.42
CA LYS A 129 -2.22 -12.63 -31.64
C LYS A 129 -1.57 -12.03 -30.39
N ARG A 130 -0.27 -12.28 -30.15
CA ARG A 130 0.42 -11.83 -28.93
C ARG A 130 0.37 -10.32 -28.74
N ASN A 131 0.69 -9.55 -29.78
CA ASN A 131 0.74 -8.08 -29.68
C ASN A 131 -0.65 -7.47 -29.40
N ILE A 132 -1.68 -7.96 -30.10
CA ILE A 132 -3.07 -7.51 -29.90
C ILE A 132 -3.55 -7.86 -28.49
N THR A 133 -3.19 -9.04 -27.98
CA THR A 133 -3.58 -9.47 -26.63
C THR A 133 -2.88 -8.66 -25.55
N GLN A 134 -1.59 -8.34 -25.73
CA GLN A 134 -0.89 -7.44 -24.81
C GLN A 134 -1.60 -6.09 -24.76
N ILE A 135 -1.87 -5.48 -25.92
CA ILE A 135 -2.54 -4.18 -26.01
C ILE A 135 -3.94 -4.22 -25.38
N SER A 136 -4.75 -5.25 -25.68
CA SER A 136 -6.10 -5.38 -25.12
C SER A 136 -6.08 -5.57 -23.61
N MET A 137 -5.11 -6.31 -23.09
CA MET A 137 -4.91 -6.49 -21.66
C MET A 137 -4.52 -5.18 -20.97
N ARG A 138 -3.59 -4.40 -21.53
CA ARG A 138 -3.22 -3.08 -20.98
C ARG A 138 -4.44 -2.15 -20.96
N PHE A 139 -5.18 -2.13 -22.06
CA PHE A 139 -6.38 -1.30 -22.20
C PHE A 139 -7.48 -1.72 -21.23
N GLY A 140 -7.71 -3.03 -21.04
CA GLY A 140 -8.68 -3.57 -20.11
C GLY A 140 -8.38 -3.19 -18.65
N ILE A 141 -7.12 -3.28 -18.23
CA ILE A 141 -6.70 -2.87 -16.88
C ILE A 141 -6.92 -1.37 -16.67
N LEU A 142 -6.53 -0.54 -17.65
CA LEU A 142 -6.74 0.91 -17.59
C LEU A 142 -8.23 1.28 -17.55
N LEU A 143 -9.08 0.56 -18.28
CA LEU A 143 -10.53 0.78 -18.27
C LEU A 143 -11.12 0.47 -16.89
N VAL A 144 -10.73 -0.66 -16.28
CA VAL A 144 -11.17 -1.03 -14.93
C VAL A 144 -10.75 0.03 -13.90
N LEU A 145 -9.51 0.51 -13.96
CA LEU A 145 -9.03 1.57 -13.05
C LEU A 145 -9.79 2.88 -13.23
N THR A 146 -10.10 3.24 -14.47
CA THR A 146 -10.89 4.43 -14.78
C THR A 146 -12.32 4.30 -14.22
N ALA A 147 -12.94 3.13 -14.36
CA ALA A 147 -14.25 2.86 -13.80
C ALA A 147 -14.26 2.97 -12.26
N ILE A 148 -13.22 2.43 -11.59
CA ILE A 148 -13.05 2.59 -10.14
C ILE A 148 -12.89 4.06 -9.75
N THR A 149 -12.11 4.82 -10.52
CA THR A 149 -11.84 6.24 -10.24
C THR A 149 -13.10 7.10 -10.39
N MET A 150 -13.95 6.81 -11.38
CA MET A 150 -15.27 7.45 -11.52
C MET A 150 -16.22 7.09 -10.39
N GLY A 151 -16.07 5.89 -9.82
CA GLY A 151 -16.88 5.41 -8.72
C GLY A 151 -16.53 6.07 -7.39
N VAL A 152 -15.25 6.31 -7.08
CA VAL A 152 -14.76 6.69 -5.75
C VAL A 152 -14.69 8.22 -5.58
N PRO A 153 -15.57 8.85 -4.77
CA PRO A 153 -15.56 10.30 -4.54
C PRO A 153 -14.39 10.75 -3.65
N ASP A 154 -14.04 9.95 -2.64
CA ASP A 154 -12.95 10.25 -1.69
C ASP A 154 -11.90 9.14 -1.64
N LEU A 155 -10.64 9.53 -1.82
CA LEU A 155 -9.50 8.60 -1.86
C LEU A 155 -9.15 8.04 -0.47
N VAL A 156 -9.38 8.81 0.61
CA VAL A 156 -8.91 8.46 1.96
C VAL A 156 -9.57 7.18 2.51
N PRO A 157 -10.91 7.03 2.50
CA PRO A 157 -11.54 5.79 2.96
C PRO A 157 -11.14 4.58 2.11
N PHE A 158 -10.94 4.79 0.80
CA PHE A 158 -10.53 3.74 -0.13
C PHE A 158 -9.10 3.27 0.11
N VAL A 159 -8.16 4.18 0.39
CA VAL A 159 -6.79 3.84 0.79
C VAL A 159 -6.77 3.10 2.12
N GLY A 160 -7.59 3.51 3.09
CA GLY A 160 -7.76 2.80 4.35
C GLY A 160 -8.27 1.37 4.15
N PHE A 161 -9.24 1.19 3.24
CA PHE A 161 -9.81 -0.11 2.90
C PHE A 161 -8.80 -1.00 2.18
N ALA A 162 -8.11 -0.46 1.17
CA ALA A 162 -7.05 -1.17 0.47
C ALA A 162 -5.93 -1.55 1.46
N GLY A 163 -5.59 -0.67 2.39
CA GLY A 163 -4.62 -0.94 3.46
C GLY A 163 -5.04 -2.10 4.36
N SER A 164 -6.25 -2.09 4.89
CA SER A 164 -6.73 -3.15 5.80
C SER A 164 -6.90 -4.49 5.07
N PHE A 165 -7.49 -4.46 3.88
CA PHE A 165 -7.78 -5.66 3.10
C PHE A 165 -6.52 -6.26 2.49
N CYS A 166 -5.73 -5.46 1.76
CA CYS A 166 -4.54 -5.93 1.07
C CYS A 166 -3.42 -6.22 2.07
N SER A 167 -3.10 -5.30 2.98
CA SER A 167 -1.95 -5.48 3.88
C SER A 167 -2.22 -6.53 4.96
N GLY A 168 -3.43 -6.55 5.54
CA GLY A 168 -3.80 -7.58 6.51
C GLY A 168 -3.65 -9.00 5.93
N ASN A 169 -4.17 -9.23 4.72
CA ASN A 169 -4.08 -10.53 4.08
C ASN A 169 -2.70 -10.83 3.48
N LEU A 170 -2.17 -9.96 2.62
CA LEU A 170 -0.96 -10.26 1.85
C LEU A 170 0.35 -10.02 2.60
N VAL A 171 0.40 -9.07 3.53
CA VAL A 171 1.65 -8.73 4.24
C VAL A 171 1.77 -9.44 5.56
N VAL A 172 0.65 -9.66 6.25
CA VAL A 172 0.68 -10.27 7.59
C VAL A 172 0.30 -11.75 7.50
N LEU A 173 -0.88 -12.07 6.96
CA LEU A 173 -1.36 -13.46 6.99
C LEU A 173 -0.56 -14.41 6.08
N ILE A 174 -0.24 -14.01 4.84
CA ILE A 174 0.53 -14.88 3.92
C ILE A 174 1.89 -15.31 4.51
N PRO A 175 2.79 -14.42 4.97
CA PRO A 175 4.07 -14.86 5.50
C PRO A 175 3.93 -15.66 6.80
N VAL A 176 2.94 -15.35 7.65
CA VAL A 176 2.66 -16.15 8.86
C VAL A 176 2.24 -17.57 8.48
N VAL A 177 1.35 -17.73 7.49
CA VAL A 177 0.93 -19.05 7.00
C VAL A 177 2.12 -19.77 6.36
N LEU A 178 2.96 -19.07 5.58
CA LEU A 178 4.14 -19.66 4.97
C LEU A 178 5.17 -20.13 6.02
N ASP A 179 5.47 -19.32 7.03
CA ASP A 179 6.40 -19.71 8.10
C ASP A 179 5.86 -20.89 8.90
N LEU A 180 4.55 -20.89 9.22
CA LEU A 180 3.89 -22.00 9.90
C LEU A 180 3.96 -23.31 9.07
N VAL A 181 3.59 -23.25 7.79
CA VAL A 181 3.62 -24.43 6.89
C VAL A 181 5.03 -24.94 6.67
N PHE A 182 6.02 -24.06 6.56
CA PHE A 182 7.42 -24.46 6.34
C PHE A 182 8.04 -25.09 7.59
N ARG A 183 7.70 -24.60 8.80
CA ARG A 183 8.24 -25.12 10.07
C ARG A 183 7.46 -26.30 10.63
N TRP A 184 6.22 -26.52 10.20
CA TRP A 184 5.38 -27.61 10.70
C TRP A 184 6.01 -29.01 10.55
N PRO A 185 6.63 -29.39 9.41
CA PRO A 185 7.23 -30.71 9.23
C PRO A 185 8.47 -30.94 10.09
N THR A 186 9.30 -29.90 10.28
CA THR A 186 10.56 -30.00 11.03
C THR A 186 10.35 -29.78 12.53
N GLN A 187 9.18 -29.29 12.95
CA GLN A 187 8.84 -28.90 14.33
C GLN A 187 9.84 -27.93 15.00
N ASP A 188 10.61 -27.19 14.19
CA ASP A 188 11.64 -26.24 14.62
C ASP A 188 11.04 -24.89 15.05
N PHE A 189 10.23 -24.91 16.11
CA PHE A 189 9.58 -23.72 16.68
C PHE A 189 10.46 -22.94 17.69
N GLY A 190 11.74 -23.31 17.80
CA GLY A 190 12.68 -22.70 18.75
C GLY A 190 12.39 -23.04 20.22
N ARG A 191 13.21 -22.51 21.13
CA ARG A 191 13.06 -22.72 22.58
C ARG A 191 11.71 -22.12 23.05
N PHE A 192 10.96 -22.88 23.84
CA PHE A 192 9.60 -22.53 24.32
C PHE A 192 8.53 -22.28 23.24
N ARG A 193 8.74 -22.67 21.98
CA ARG A 193 7.79 -22.38 20.86
C ARG A 193 7.53 -20.88 20.68
N TRP A 194 8.49 -20.02 21.01
CA TRP A 194 8.37 -18.56 20.91
C TRP A 194 8.02 -18.09 19.48
N ILE A 195 8.50 -18.80 18.46
CA ILE A 195 8.21 -18.50 17.05
C ILE A 195 6.71 -18.67 16.79
N LEU A 196 6.13 -19.78 17.22
CA LEU A 196 4.70 -20.06 17.07
C LEU A 196 3.82 -19.04 17.83
N VAL A 197 4.25 -18.61 19.02
CA VAL A 197 3.54 -17.54 19.76
C VAL A 197 3.60 -16.23 18.98
N THR A 198 4.76 -15.89 18.42
CA THR A 198 4.95 -14.67 17.61
C THR A 198 4.06 -14.71 16.36
N ASP A 199 4.02 -15.84 15.66
CA ASP A 199 3.18 -16.05 14.47
C ASP A 199 1.69 -15.93 14.81
N CYS A 200 1.25 -16.54 15.91
CA CYS A 200 -0.14 -16.41 16.38
C CYS A 200 -0.49 -14.95 16.74
N VAL A 201 0.42 -14.22 17.39
CA VAL A 201 0.23 -12.80 17.71
C VAL A 201 0.16 -11.96 16.43
N LEU A 202 1.03 -12.22 15.45
CA LEU A 202 1.02 -11.53 14.16
C LEU A 202 -0.26 -11.83 13.37
N ALA A 203 -0.72 -13.08 13.34
CA ALA A 203 -1.99 -13.44 12.72
C ALA A 203 -3.17 -12.73 13.40
N GLY A 204 -3.19 -12.69 14.73
CA GLY A 204 -4.20 -11.95 15.49
C GLY A 204 -4.19 -10.47 15.19
N PHE A 205 -3.00 -9.86 15.10
CA PHE A 205 -2.83 -8.46 14.71
C PHE A 205 -3.29 -8.19 13.27
N GLY A 206 -2.96 -9.07 12.33
CA GLY A 206 -3.43 -8.98 10.94
C GLY A 206 -4.96 -9.07 10.82
N ALA A 207 -5.58 -9.98 11.57
CA ALA A 207 -7.04 -10.10 11.64
C ALA A 207 -7.68 -8.85 12.29
N PHE A 208 -7.08 -8.32 13.35
CA PHE A 208 -7.52 -7.09 13.99
C PHE A 208 -7.50 -5.91 13.00
N LEU A 209 -6.39 -5.70 12.29
CA LEU A 209 -6.26 -4.66 11.27
C LEU A 209 -7.27 -4.81 10.13
N LEU A 210 -7.51 -6.05 9.70
CA LEU A 210 -8.48 -6.36 8.65
C LEU A 210 -9.90 -5.97 9.11
N VAL A 211 -10.30 -6.36 10.32
CA VAL A 211 -11.65 -6.09 10.84
C VAL A 211 -11.85 -4.62 11.13
N THR A 212 -10.97 -4.00 11.92
CA THR A 212 -11.12 -2.59 12.33
C THR A 212 -10.99 -1.65 11.15
N GLY A 213 -10.01 -1.87 10.29
CA GLY A 213 -9.79 -1.03 9.12
C GLY A 213 -10.89 -1.16 8.07
N THR A 214 -11.39 -2.37 7.81
CA THR A 214 -12.50 -2.57 6.86
C THR A 214 -13.79 -1.98 7.42
N TYR A 215 -14.07 -2.18 8.70
CA TYR A 215 -15.26 -1.60 9.36
C TYR A 215 -15.25 -0.07 9.30
N ALA A 216 -14.13 0.56 9.67
CA ALA A 216 -13.98 2.02 9.62
C ALA A 216 -14.13 2.56 8.19
N SER A 217 -13.47 1.93 7.21
CA SER A 217 -13.56 2.37 5.81
C SER A 217 -14.96 2.19 5.23
N VAL A 218 -15.63 1.06 5.46
CA VAL A 218 -17.00 0.83 4.95
C VAL A 218 -17.97 1.82 5.57
N ARG A 219 -17.87 2.10 6.87
CA ARG A 219 -18.70 3.10 7.54
C ARG A 219 -18.50 4.49 6.94
N ASN A 220 -17.25 4.89 6.70
CA ASN A 220 -16.95 6.19 6.09
C ASN A 220 -17.43 6.26 4.63
N ILE A 221 -17.27 5.19 3.85
CA ILE A 221 -17.79 5.12 2.48
C ILE A 221 -19.31 5.26 2.48
N VAL A 222 -20.03 4.50 3.31
CA VAL A 222 -21.50 4.59 3.38
C VAL A 222 -21.96 6.00 3.77
N ALA A 223 -21.27 6.65 4.73
CA ALA A 223 -21.59 8.01 5.13
C ALA A 223 -21.37 9.06 4.03
N ILE A 224 -20.49 8.79 3.05
CA ILE A 224 -20.24 9.70 1.92
C ILE A 224 -21.32 9.59 0.83
N TYR A 225 -21.97 8.42 0.68
CA TYR A 225 -23.03 8.20 -0.31
C TYR A 225 -24.46 8.43 0.22
N GLN A 226 -24.61 8.74 1.52
CA GLN A 226 -25.89 9.16 2.11
C GLN A 226 -26.05 10.67 2.03
#